data_AF-A0A1I4YB62-F1
#
_entry.id   AF-A0A1I4YB62-F1
#
_cell.length_a   1.000
_cell.length_b   1.000
_cell.length_c   1.000
_cell.angle_alpha   90.00
_cell.angle_beta   90.00
_cell.angle_gamma   90.00
#
_symmetry.space_group_name_H-M   'P 1'
#
loop_
_entity.id
_entity.type
_entity.pdbx_description
1 polymer ?
#
loop_
_entity_poly.entity_id
_entity_poly.type
_entity_poly.pdbx_seq_one_letter_code
_entity_poly.pdbx_strand_id
1 'polypeptide(L)'
;MKLTNVGGFFGSGHPKTEMFMKLVKFLGTALVALSFSAPSFAQQAAGGQPDQVDQLAQMVGLSDDQQTEIRGILDEMQGKIGQLRQEAQQIQQQMQAEIKADYDEAAIRENAEELGDLTGEIAALSTLMQAKVDSVFTQEQRDELDKRMQQMQQQMQQQRQMMQQQQQQGQ
;
A
#
# COMPACT_ATOMS: atom_id res chain seq x y z
N MET A 1 -26.84 52.25 11.88
CA MET A 1 -25.81 51.44 12.55
C MET A 1 -24.77 51.04 11.50
N LYS A 2 -23.55 51.57 11.61
CA LYS A 2 -22.37 51.19 10.82
C LYS A 2 -21.57 50.16 11.64
N LEU A 3 -21.26 49.00 11.08
CA LEU A 3 -20.11 48.16 11.44
C LEU A 3 -19.64 47.48 10.15
N THR A 4 -18.66 48.07 9.44
CA THR A 4 -17.20 47.88 9.53
C THR A 4 -16.69 46.72 8.66
N ASN A 5 -15.96 47.12 7.64
CA ASN A 5 -15.14 46.36 6.72
C ASN A 5 -13.84 45.92 7.39
N VAL A 6 -13.47 44.64 7.26
CA VAL A 6 -12.12 44.07 7.36
C VAL A 6 -12.15 42.92 6.33
N GLY A 7 -11.34 42.80 5.27
CA GLY A 7 -10.00 43.31 5.01
C GLY A 7 -9.03 42.12 4.91
N GLY A 8 -8.54 41.81 3.70
CA GLY A 8 -7.40 40.90 3.42
C GLY A 8 -7.82 39.50 2.95
N PHE A 9 -7.79 39.12 1.67
CA PHE A 9 -6.65 39.01 0.74
C PHE A 9 -5.63 37.93 1.13
N PHE A 10 -5.94 36.66 0.89
CA PHE A 10 -5.01 35.57 0.58
C PHE A 10 -5.82 34.61 -0.31
N GLY A 11 -5.51 34.41 -1.57
CA GLY A 11 -4.25 33.85 -2.03
C GLY A 11 -4.59 32.45 -2.54
N SER A 12 -4.72 32.32 -3.85
CA SER A 12 -4.91 31.07 -4.58
C SER A 12 -3.75 30.12 -4.31
N GLY A 13 -3.84 29.34 -3.24
CA GLY A 13 -2.98 28.18 -2.98
C GLY A 13 -3.72 26.93 -3.41
N HIS A 14 -3.43 26.44 -4.62
CA HIS A 14 -3.71 25.04 -4.95
C HIS A 14 -3.06 24.16 -3.87
N PRO A 15 -3.77 23.20 -3.24
CA PRO A 15 -3.11 22.24 -2.38
C PRO A 15 -2.24 21.33 -3.27
N LYS A 16 -0.91 21.51 -3.23
CA LYS A 16 0.08 20.59 -3.82
C LYS A 16 0.07 19.21 -3.14
N THR A 17 -0.75 19.02 -2.11
CA THR A 17 -0.87 17.82 -1.28
C THR A 17 -1.78 16.73 -1.86
N GLU A 18 -2.55 17.01 -2.92
CA GLU A 18 -3.49 16.04 -3.52
C GLU A 18 -2.81 14.88 -4.26
N MET A 19 -1.54 15.01 -4.67
CA MET A 19 -0.85 13.94 -5.41
C MET A 19 -0.21 12.88 -4.52
N PHE A 20 0.19 13.23 -3.30
CA PHE A 20 0.88 12.32 -2.38
C PHE A 20 -0.04 11.15 -1.92
N MET A 21 -1.36 11.37 -1.89
CA MET A 21 -2.36 10.38 -1.51
C MET A 21 -2.56 9.26 -2.55
N LYS A 22 -2.05 9.42 -3.78
CA LYS A 22 -2.13 8.39 -4.84
C LYS A 22 -0.97 7.40 -4.83
N LEU A 23 0.12 7.70 -4.11
CA LEU A 23 1.29 6.83 -3.98
C LEU A 23 0.99 5.56 -3.15
N VAL A 24 0.02 5.66 -2.22
CA VAL A 24 -0.27 4.65 -1.18
C VAL A 24 -1.02 3.41 -1.69
N LYS A 25 -1.75 3.52 -2.82
CA LYS A 25 -2.76 2.52 -3.20
C LYS A 25 -2.21 1.25 -3.86
N PHE A 26 -0.93 1.18 -4.21
CA PHE A 26 -0.38 0.07 -5.00
C PHE A 26 0.45 -0.95 -4.22
N LEU A 27 0.74 -0.72 -2.93
CA LEU A 27 1.41 -1.70 -2.07
C LEU A 27 0.43 -2.68 -1.37
N GLY A 28 -0.89 -2.52 -1.59
CA GLY A 28 -1.93 -3.14 -0.76
C GLY A 28 -2.70 -4.34 -1.32
N THR A 29 -2.35 -4.91 -2.48
CA THR A 29 -3.11 -6.05 -3.04
C THR A 29 -2.20 -7.16 -3.55
N ALA A 30 -1.93 -8.15 -2.69
CA ALA A 30 -1.50 -9.48 -3.11
C ALA A 30 -2.56 -10.50 -2.64
N LEU A 31 -3.04 -11.28 -3.61
CA LEU A 31 -4.19 -12.18 -3.57
C LEU A 31 -4.06 -13.32 -2.55
N VAL A 32 -5.21 -13.69 -1.99
CA VAL A 32 -5.47 -15.06 -1.50
C VAL A 32 -5.66 -15.98 -2.71
N ALA A 33 -4.84 -17.03 -2.82
CA ALA A 33 -5.13 -18.19 -3.65
C ALA A 33 -4.67 -19.46 -2.93
N LEU A 34 -5.64 -20.19 -2.38
CA LEU A 34 -5.50 -21.57 -1.91
C LEU A 34 -5.51 -22.51 -3.13
N SER A 35 -4.49 -23.37 -3.27
CA SER A 35 -4.64 -24.62 -4.02
C SER A 35 -3.64 -25.71 -3.57
N PHE A 36 -4.11 -26.95 -3.70
CA PHE A 36 -3.65 -28.16 -3.04
C PHE A 36 -2.36 -28.78 -3.63
N SER A 37 -1.49 -29.24 -2.72
CA SER A 37 -0.53 -30.36 -2.80
C SER A 37 -0.08 -30.91 -4.17
N ALA A 38 1.16 -30.60 -4.54
CA ALA A 38 2.04 -31.46 -5.35
C ALA A 38 3.49 -31.37 -4.78
N PRO A 39 4.20 -32.48 -4.52
CA PRO A 39 5.59 -32.44 -4.08
C PRO A 39 6.50 -32.34 -5.31
N SER A 40 6.83 -31.13 -5.73
CA SER A 40 7.89 -30.91 -6.71
C SER A 40 8.35 -29.45 -6.70
N PHE A 41 9.65 -29.25 -6.46
CA PHE A 41 10.43 -28.00 -6.60
C PHE A 41 10.37 -26.99 -5.45
N ALA A 42 10.96 -27.36 -4.31
CA ALA A 42 11.42 -26.42 -3.27
C ALA A 42 12.72 -25.66 -3.64
N GLN A 43 13.07 -25.55 -4.93
CA GLN A 43 14.31 -24.89 -5.38
C GLN A 43 14.11 -24.08 -6.66
N GLN A 44 13.06 -23.27 -6.66
CA GLN A 44 12.84 -22.24 -7.67
C GLN A 44 12.30 -20.95 -7.03
N ALA A 45 12.96 -20.53 -5.94
CA ALA A 45 12.89 -19.16 -5.42
C ALA A 45 13.96 -18.24 -6.05
N ALA A 46 14.46 -18.59 -7.25
CA ALA A 46 15.54 -17.87 -7.94
C ALA A 46 15.22 -17.65 -9.43
N GLY A 47 13.97 -17.28 -9.73
CA GLY A 47 13.47 -17.10 -11.09
C GLY A 47 12.46 -15.97 -11.22
N GLY A 48 12.97 -14.73 -11.27
CA GLY A 48 12.49 -13.75 -12.24
C GLY A 48 11.24 -12.92 -11.92
N GLN A 49 10.93 -12.64 -10.66
CA GLN A 49 10.10 -11.47 -10.35
C GLN A 49 11.05 -10.28 -10.12
N PRO A 50 11.00 -9.23 -10.96
CA PRO A 50 11.94 -8.12 -10.84
C PRO A 50 11.78 -7.49 -9.45
N ASP A 51 12.89 -7.39 -8.70
CA ASP A 51 12.92 -6.77 -7.39
C ASP A 51 12.29 -5.37 -7.50
N GLN A 52 11.30 -5.10 -6.66
CA GLN A 52 10.58 -3.82 -6.66
C GLN A 52 11.53 -2.68 -6.30
N VAL A 53 12.54 -2.96 -5.48
CA VAL A 53 13.58 -1.99 -5.12
C VAL A 53 14.50 -1.71 -6.31
N ASP A 54 14.83 -2.72 -7.11
CA ASP A 54 15.64 -2.53 -8.33
C ASP A 54 14.89 -1.69 -9.38
N GLN A 55 13.58 -1.91 -9.53
CA GLN A 55 12.75 -1.09 -10.43
C GLN A 55 12.69 0.36 -9.96
N LEU A 56 12.53 0.57 -8.65
CA LEU A 56 12.54 1.89 -8.04
C LEU A 56 13.91 2.56 -8.21
N ALA A 57 15.00 1.81 -8.06
CA ALA A 57 16.36 2.28 -8.28
C ALA A 57 16.57 2.78 -9.72
N GLN A 58 16.10 2.03 -10.71
CA GLN A 58 16.14 2.44 -12.12
C GLN A 58 15.25 3.67 -12.39
N MET A 59 14.21 3.86 -11.58
CA MET A 59 13.26 4.96 -11.75
C MET A 59 13.79 6.28 -11.21
N VAL A 60 14.44 6.30 -10.06
CA VAL A 60 14.85 7.56 -9.41
C VAL A 60 16.37 7.67 -9.21
N GLY A 61 17.14 6.66 -9.60
CA GLY A 61 18.58 6.62 -9.40
C GLY A 61 18.94 6.42 -7.93
N LEU A 62 18.45 5.35 -7.31
CA LEU A 62 18.83 5.00 -5.93
C LEU A 62 20.28 4.51 -5.87
N SER A 63 21.03 4.96 -4.86
CA SER A 63 22.34 4.38 -4.56
C SER A 63 22.20 2.97 -3.98
N ASP A 64 23.28 2.18 -4.02
CA ASP A 64 23.29 0.83 -3.45
C ASP A 64 22.99 0.84 -1.94
N ASP A 65 23.46 1.86 -1.23
CA ASP A 65 23.17 2.08 0.19
C ASP A 65 21.67 2.34 0.42
N GLN A 66 21.05 3.22 -0.37
CA GLN A 66 19.62 3.50 -0.30
C GLN A 66 18.78 2.26 -0.61
N GLN A 67 19.17 1.47 -1.61
CA GLN A 67 18.49 0.22 -1.93
C GLN A 67 18.60 -0.79 -0.79
N THR A 68 19.77 -0.92 -0.18
CA THR A 68 20.01 -1.82 0.96
C THR A 68 19.15 -1.39 2.16
N GLU A 69 19.09 -0.09 2.44
CA GLU A 69 18.26 0.46 3.51
C GLU A 69 16.76 0.21 3.26
N ILE A 70 16.27 0.46 2.04
CA ILE A 70 14.87 0.20 1.68
C ILE A 70 14.54 -1.28 1.82
N ARG A 71 15.40 -2.20 1.35
CA ARG A 71 15.20 -3.65 1.52
C ARG A 71 15.11 -4.02 3.01
N GLY A 72 16.01 -3.50 3.84
CA GLY A 72 15.98 -3.74 5.29
C GLY A 72 14.67 -3.26 5.94
N ILE A 73 14.19 -2.08 5.57
CA ILE A 73 12.90 -1.55 6.05
C ILE A 73 11.75 -2.45 5.62
N LEU A 74 11.73 -2.89 4.35
CA LEU A 74 10.67 -3.74 3.83
C LEU A 74 10.68 -5.11 4.53
N ASP A 75 11.82 -5.75 4.67
CA ASP A 75 11.96 -7.06 5.30
C ASP A 75 11.50 -7.02 6.78
N GLU A 76 11.96 -6.03 7.54
CA GLU A 76 11.58 -5.88 8.95
C GLU A 76 10.07 -5.67 9.10
N MET A 77 9.50 -4.73 8.33
CA MET A 77 8.12 -4.33 8.48
C MET A 77 7.16 -5.40 7.92
N GLN A 78 7.52 -6.05 6.81
CA GLN A 78 6.74 -7.17 6.27
C GLN A 78 6.76 -8.38 7.20
N GLY A 79 7.89 -8.66 7.87
CA GLY A 79 7.97 -9.69 8.90
C GLY A 79 6.98 -9.46 10.03
N LYS A 80 6.97 -8.25 10.60
CA LYS A 80 6.04 -7.85 11.68
C LYS A 80 4.59 -7.91 11.24
N ILE A 81 4.25 -7.31 10.10
CA ILE A 81 2.89 -7.32 9.56
C ILE A 81 2.44 -8.76 9.23
N GLY A 82 3.34 -9.60 8.74
CA GLY A 82 3.07 -11.00 8.44
C GLY A 82 2.64 -11.78 9.68
N GLN A 83 3.33 -11.59 10.80
CA GLN A 83 2.97 -12.20 12.08
C GLN A 83 1.59 -11.75 12.56
N LEU A 84 1.34 -10.44 12.59
CA LEU A 84 0.04 -9.89 13.01
C LEU A 84 -1.12 -10.37 12.12
N ARG A 85 -0.89 -10.54 10.81
CA ARG A 85 -1.89 -11.11 9.90
C ARG A 85 -2.20 -12.57 10.21
N GLN A 86 -1.20 -13.36 10.59
CA GLN A 86 -1.40 -14.75 11.00
C GLN A 86 -2.22 -14.84 12.30
N GLU A 87 -1.91 -13.98 13.27
CA GLU A 87 -2.66 -13.88 14.54
C GLU A 87 -4.12 -13.46 14.27
N ALA A 88 -4.33 -12.43 13.45
CA ALA A 88 -5.67 -11.99 13.04
C ALA A 88 -6.47 -13.11 12.35
N GLN A 89 -5.84 -13.93 11.51
CA GLN A 89 -6.49 -15.10 10.89
C GLN A 89 -6.88 -16.17 11.90
N GLN A 90 -6.07 -16.39 12.95
CA GLN A 90 -6.39 -17.35 14.01
C GLN A 90 -7.58 -16.86 14.84
N ILE A 91 -7.60 -15.59 15.22
CA ILE A 91 -8.72 -14.98 15.95
C ILE A 91 -10.01 -15.04 15.12
N GLN A 92 -9.94 -14.76 13.82
CA GLN A 92 -11.10 -14.94 12.93
C GLN A 92 -11.62 -16.38 12.90
N GLN A 93 -10.75 -17.38 13.00
CA GLN A 93 -11.16 -18.79 13.09
C GLN A 93 -11.78 -19.11 14.45
N GLN A 94 -11.24 -18.56 15.54
CA GLN A 94 -11.80 -18.72 16.88
C GLN A 94 -13.21 -18.13 16.98
N MET A 95 -13.42 -16.92 16.45
CA MET A 95 -14.76 -16.32 16.37
C MET A 95 -15.73 -17.16 15.53
N GLN A 96 -15.27 -17.74 14.41
CA GLN A 96 -16.09 -18.64 13.59
C GLN A 96 -16.44 -19.94 14.34
N ALA A 97 -15.54 -20.44 15.18
CA ALA A 97 -15.80 -21.63 16.01
C ALA A 97 -16.86 -21.38 17.10
N GLU A 98 -17.11 -20.13 17.47
CA GLU A 98 -18.21 -19.74 18.36
C GLU A 98 -19.57 -19.68 17.65
N ILE A 99 -19.65 -19.93 16.34
CA ILE A 99 -20.92 -20.06 15.62
C ILE A 99 -21.51 -21.45 15.91
N LYS A 100 -22.11 -21.60 17.09
CA LYS A 100 -22.71 -22.83 17.62
C LYS A 100 -23.92 -22.52 18.52
N ALA A 101 -24.68 -23.56 18.90
CA ALA A 101 -25.91 -23.39 19.67
C ALA A 101 -25.66 -22.85 21.10
N ASP A 102 -24.50 -23.14 21.65
CA ASP A 102 -24.00 -22.76 22.98
C ASP A 102 -22.85 -21.75 22.89
N TYR A 103 -22.96 -20.78 21.97
CA TYR A 103 -21.94 -19.76 21.74
C TYR A 103 -21.58 -19.00 23.02
N ASP A 104 -20.30 -18.60 23.14
CA ASP A 104 -19.83 -17.72 24.20
C ASP A 104 -19.73 -16.27 23.69
N GLU A 105 -20.68 -15.42 24.08
CA GLU A 105 -20.68 -14.00 23.69
C GLU A 105 -19.45 -13.25 24.19
N ALA A 106 -18.96 -13.57 25.40
CA ALA A 106 -17.81 -12.88 25.97
C ALA A 106 -16.55 -13.20 25.14
N ALA A 107 -16.36 -14.47 24.78
CA ALA A 107 -15.27 -14.90 23.91
C ALA A 107 -15.34 -14.25 22.52
N ILE A 108 -16.54 -14.11 21.93
CA ILE A 108 -16.71 -13.41 20.65
C ILE A 108 -16.28 -11.94 20.77
N ARG A 109 -16.69 -11.25 21.83
CA ARG A 109 -16.37 -9.83 22.04
C ARG A 109 -14.88 -9.60 22.31
N GLU A 110 -14.26 -10.44 23.14
CA GLU A 110 -12.82 -10.39 23.43
C GLU A 110 -12.00 -10.60 22.15
N ASN A 111 -12.31 -11.65 21.37
CA ASN A 111 -11.67 -11.90 20.09
C ASN A 111 -11.89 -10.75 19.08
N ALA A 112 -13.06 -10.11 19.07
CA ALA A 112 -13.32 -8.98 18.20
C ALA A 112 -12.51 -7.73 18.59
N GLU A 113 -12.30 -7.50 19.88
CA GLU A 113 -11.45 -6.42 20.40
C GLU A 113 -9.98 -6.65 19.99
N GLU A 114 -9.46 -7.84 20.22
CA GLU A 114 -8.09 -8.22 19.84
C GLU A 114 -7.88 -8.12 18.31
N LEU A 115 -8.85 -8.56 17.51
CA LEU A 115 -8.80 -8.40 16.05
C LEU A 115 -8.77 -6.91 15.64
N GLY A 116 -9.49 -6.06 16.35
CA GLY A 116 -9.49 -4.61 16.16
C GLY A 116 -8.11 -4.01 16.41
N ASP A 117 -7.49 -4.37 17.52
CA ASP A 117 -6.15 -3.91 17.90
C ASP A 117 -5.09 -4.35 16.89
N LEU A 118 -5.09 -5.63 16.50
CA LEU A 118 -4.18 -6.15 15.46
C LEU A 118 -4.35 -5.43 14.12
N THR A 119 -5.60 -5.15 13.73
CA THR A 119 -5.89 -4.43 12.49
C THR A 119 -5.36 -2.98 12.56
N GLY A 120 -5.52 -2.33 13.71
CA GLY A 120 -4.96 -1.01 13.98
C GLY A 120 -3.44 -0.98 13.87
N GLU A 121 -2.76 -1.96 14.49
CA GLU A 121 -1.31 -2.08 14.44
C GLU A 121 -0.80 -2.34 13.02
N ILE A 122 -1.47 -3.22 12.25
CA ILE A 122 -1.14 -3.45 10.84
C ILE A 122 -1.23 -2.15 10.04
N ALA A 123 -2.27 -1.34 10.26
CA ALA A 123 -2.43 -0.05 9.57
C ALA A 123 -1.34 0.95 9.96
N ALA A 124 -0.98 1.00 11.24
CA ALA A 124 0.11 1.83 11.75
C ALA A 124 1.46 1.41 11.15
N LEU A 125 1.81 0.12 11.20
CA LEU A 125 3.04 -0.42 10.62
C LEU A 125 3.10 -0.21 9.11
N SER A 126 1.99 -0.38 8.39
CA SER A 126 1.95 -0.12 6.94
C SER A 126 2.27 1.35 6.63
N THR A 127 1.72 2.26 7.43
CA THR A 127 1.97 3.71 7.29
C THR A 127 3.42 4.06 7.64
N LEU A 128 3.95 3.48 8.72
CA LEU A 128 5.34 3.67 9.14
C LEU A 128 6.32 3.10 8.12
N MET A 129 6.01 1.96 7.50
CA MET A 129 6.81 1.38 6.43
C MET A 129 6.93 2.37 5.27
N GLN A 130 5.80 2.94 4.83
CA GLN A 130 5.79 3.95 3.78
C GLN A 130 6.62 5.19 4.17
N ALA A 131 6.42 5.71 5.39
CA ALA A 131 7.14 6.90 5.85
C ALA A 131 8.66 6.66 5.96
N LYS A 132 9.07 5.48 6.42
CA LYS A 132 10.48 5.09 6.51
C LYS A 132 11.10 4.99 5.12
N VAL A 133 10.45 4.31 4.18
CA VAL A 133 10.93 4.20 2.80
C VAL A 133 11.04 5.59 2.16
N ASP A 134 10.02 6.46 2.33
CA ASP A 134 10.06 7.85 1.83
C ASP A 134 11.24 8.66 2.38
N SER A 135 11.62 8.43 3.64
CA SER A 135 12.73 9.15 4.28
C SER A 135 14.11 8.81 3.72
N VAL A 136 14.27 7.67 3.04
CA VAL A 136 15.53 7.25 2.40
C VAL A 136 15.80 8.07 1.13
N PHE A 137 14.75 8.55 0.46
CA PHE A 137 14.90 9.36 -0.76
C PHE A 137 15.38 10.77 -0.45
N THR A 138 16.11 11.35 -1.40
CA THR A 138 16.34 12.80 -1.45
C THR A 138 15.11 13.53 -1.99
N GLN A 139 15.05 14.86 -1.80
CA GLN A 139 13.96 15.66 -2.36
C GLN A 139 13.93 15.59 -3.90
N GLU A 140 15.10 15.62 -4.53
CA GLU A 140 15.22 15.52 -5.99
C GLU A 140 14.69 14.18 -6.52
N GLN A 141 14.98 13.08 -5.82
CA GLN A 141 14.46 11.75 -6.16
C GLN A 141 12.93 11.66 -5.99
N ARG A 142 12.38 12.29 -4.95
CA ARG A 142 10.91 12.38 -4.75
C ARG A 142 10.25 13.17 -5.89
N ASP A 143 10.80 14.32 -6.25
CA ASP A 143 10.27 15.16 -7.32
C ASP A 143 10.34 14.45 -8.69
N GLU A 144 11.42 13.72 -8.97
CA GLU A 144 11.57 12.92 -10.19
C GLU A 144 10.59 11.74 -10.22
N LEU A 145 10.39 11.05 -9.09
CA LEU A 145 9.37 9.99 -8.98
C LEU A 145 7.98 10.53 -9.32
N ASP A 146 7.60 11.64 -8.69
CA ASP A 146 6.29 12.29 -8.92
C ASP A 146 6.10 12.65 -10.39
N LYS A 147 7.12 13.22 -11.03
CA LYS A 147 7.09 13.57 -12.45
C LYS A 147 6.88 12.34 -13.33
N ARG A 148 7.61 11.24 -13.08
CA ARG A 148 7.45 9.99 -13.84
C ARG A 148 6.06 9.38 -13.64
N MET A 149 5.54 9.41 -12.42
CA MET A 149 4.20 8.92 -12.11
C MET A 149 3.11 9.73 -12.83
N GLN A 150 3.25 11.05 -12.91
CA GLN A 150 2.34 11.89 -13.70
C GLN A 150 2.38 11.54 -15.19
N GLN A 151 3.56 11.33 -15.76
CA GLN A 151 3.72 10.95 -17.17
C GLN A 151 3.07 9.60 -17.46
N MET A 152 3.29 8.59 -16.61
CA MET A 152 2.64 7.29 -16.75
C MET A 152 1.12 7.38 -16.64
N GLN A 153 0.59 8.17 -15.71
CA GLN A 153 -0.86 8.38 -15.59
C GLN A 153 -1.46 9.01 -16.85
N GLN A 154 -0.77 9.98 -17.46
CA GLN A 154 -1.23 10.61 -18.71
C GLN A 154 -1.22 9.62 -19.87
N GLN A 155 -0.16 8.81 -20.01
CA GLN A 155 -0.10 7.77 -21.05
C GLN A 155 -1.21 6.73 -20.90
N MET A 156 -1.47 6.28 -19.66
CA MET A 156 -2.55 5.34 -19.38
C MET A 156 -3.92 5.91 -19.72
N GLN A 157 -4.16 7.19 -19.45
CA GLN A 157 -5.40 7.86 -19.82
C GLN A 157 -5.58 7.94 -21.34
N GLN A 158 -4.52 8.28 -22.09
CA GLN A 158 -4.56 8.31 -23.55
C GLN A 158 -4.83 6.92 -24.15
N GLN A 159 -4.17 5.87 -23.65
CA GLN A 159 -4.43 4.50 -24.10
C GLN A 159 -5.87 4.06 -23.83
N ARG A 160 -6.41 4.38 -22.64
CA ARG A 160 -7.81 4.09 -22.31
C ARG A 160 -8.79 4.79 -23.25
N GLN A 161 -8.50 6.02 -23.68
CA GLN A 161 -9.34 6.74 -24.64
C GLN A 161 -9.28 6.12 -26.04
N MET A 162 -8.08 5.71 -26.49
CA MET A 162 -7.93 5.03 -27.78
C MET A 162 -8.64 3.69 -27.81
N MET A 163 -8.54 2.88 -26.75
CA MET A 163 -9.26 1.60 -26.65
C MET A 163 -10.78 1.79 -26.65
N GLN A 164 -11.28 2.82 -25.96
CA GLN A 164 -12.72 3.15 -25.99
C GLN A 164 -13.20 3.54 -27.39
N GLN A 165 -12.41 4.29 -28.16
CA GLN A 165 -12.76 4.63 -29.54
C GLN A 165 -12.74 3.42 -30.48
N GLN A 166 -11.78 2.50 -30.32
CA GLN A 166 -11.75 1.26 -31.10
C GLN A 166 -12.94 0.35 -30.80
N GLN A 167 -13.35 0.23 -29.52
CA GLN A 167 -14.53 -0.57 -29.17
C GLN A 167 -15.84 0.02 -29.71
N GLN A 168 -15.91 1.35 -29.89
CA GLN A 168 -17.09 2.01 -30.49
C GLN A 168 -17.13 1.93 -32.02
N GLN A 169 -15.99 1.81 -32.69
CA GLN A 169 -15.93 1.66 -34.16
C GLN A 169 -15.98 0.19 -34.63
N GLY A 170 -15.81 -0.77 -33.72
CA GLY A 170 -15.92 -2.20 -33.98
C GLY A 170 -17.32 -2.79 -33.77
N GLN A 171 -18.36 -1.95 -33.58
CA GLN A 171 -19.77 -2.34 -33.53
C GLN A 171 -20.52 -1.81 -34.75
#